data_AF-A0A7C7TX75-F1
#
_entry.id   AF-A0A7C7TX75-F1
#
_cell.length_a   1.000
_cell.length_b   1.000
_cell.length_c   1.000
_cell.angle_alpha   90.00
_cell.angle_beta   90.00
_cell.angle_gamma   90.00
#
_symmetry.space_group_name_H-M   'P 1'
#
loop_
_entity.id
_entity.type
_entity.pdbx_description
1 polymer ?
#
loop_
_entity_poly.entity_id
_entity_poly.type
_entity_poly.pdbx_seq_one_letter_code
_entity_poly.pdbx_strand_id
1 'polypeptide(L)' 'MATSTAPQRNQRGTSILVMHNSREITVQVGRLSDLLLKTGWYLYVGSAFGPGGLMARLKRHLRKQKRRH' A
#
# COMPACT_ATOMS: atom_id res chain seq x y z
N MET A 1 -1.89 4.81 -27.44
CA MET A 1 -1.75 3.34 -27.26
C MET A 1 -0.90 3.10 -26.02
N ALA A 2 -1.50 2.74 -24.89
CA ALA A 2 -0.76 2.49 -23.65
C ALA A 2 -0.35 1.02 -23.59
N THR A 3 0.94 0.76 -23.77
CA THR A 3 1.56 -0.56 -23.64
C THR A 3 1.43 -1.05 -22.20
N SER A 4 0.62 -2.08 -22.00
CA SER A 4 0.60 -2.88 -20.77
C SER A 4 1.97 -3.53 -20.60
N THR A 5 2.83 -2.88 -19.82
CA THR A 5 4.19 -3.34 -19.54
C THR A 5 4.12 -4.26 -18.33
N ALA A 6 4.52 -5.52 -18.51
CA ALA A 6 4.68 -6.47 -17.41
C ALA A 6 5.55 -5.87 -16.27
N PRO A 7 5.26 -6.14 -14.99
CA PRO A 7 5.92 -5.47 -13.88
C PRO A 7 7.44 -5.74 -13.89
N GLN A 8 8.19 -4.70 -14.21
CA GLN A 8 9.65 -4.74 -14.29
C GLN A 8 10.25 -4.92 -12.88
N ARG A 9 11.08 -5.96 -12.74
CA ARG A 9 11.52 -6.58 -11.48
C ARG A 9 12.27 -5.63 -10.52
N ASN A 10 12.73 -4.46 -10.97
CA ASN A 10 13.55 -3.55 -10.16
C ASN A 10 13.41 -2.07 -10.54
N GLN A 11 12.22 -1.61 -10.92
CA GLN A 11 12.03 -0.18 -11.18
C GLN A 11 11.92 0.62 -9.87
N ARG A 12 12.70 1.71 -9.82
CA ARG A 12 12.49 2.82 -8.89
C ARG A 12 11.25 3.58 -9.36
N GLY A 13 10.35 3.91 -8.44
CA GLY A 13 9.15 4.65 -8.79
C GLY A 13 8.24 4.90 -7.61
N THR A 14 7.11 5.54 -7.87
CA THR A 14 6.04 5.74 -6.90
C THR A 14 5.01 4.61 -7.06
N SER A 15 4.56 4.04 -5.97
CA SER A 15 3.58 2.95 -5.95
C SER A 15 2.35 3.40 -5.21
N ILE A 16 1.18 3.08 -5.78
CA ILE A 16 -0.11 3.42 -5.19
C ILE A 16 -0.80 2.11 -4.80
N LEU A 17 -1.19 2.00 -3.53
CA LEU A 17 -2.14 0.98 -3.08
C LEU A 17 -3.53 1.61 -3.06
N VAL A 18 -4.43 1.05 -3.87
CA VAL A 18 -5.82 1.51 -3.99
C VAL A 18 -6.71 0.59 -3.17
N MET A 19 -7.52 1.16 -2.28
CA MET A 19 -8.44 0.45 -1.41
C MET A 19 -9.82 1.12 -1.49
N HIS A 20 -10.87 0.30 -1.54
CA HIS A 20 -12.25 0.79 -1.47
C HIS A 20 -12.85 0.43 -0.11
N ASN A 21 -13.37 1.43 0.58
CA ASN A 21 -14.13 1.24 1.80
C ASN A 21 -15.62 1.37 1.47
N SER A 22 -16.36 0.26 1.52
CA SER A 22 -17.78 0.24 1.13
C SER A 22 -18.72 0.74 2.23
N ARG A 23 -18.24 0.92 3.47
CA ARG A 23 -19.05 1.35 4.61
C ARG A 23 -18.25 2.25 5.54
N GLU A 24 -18.93 3.14 6.24
CA GLU A 24 -18.29 3.90 7.29
C GLU A 24 -17.85 2.97 8.44
N ILE A 25 -16.60 3.10 8.89
CA ILE A 25 -16.04 2.28 9.96
C ILE A 25 -15.07 3.09 10.81
N THR A 26 -15.20 2.96 12.14
CA THR A 26 -14.22 3.48 13.08
C THR A 26 -13.17 2.41 13.35
N VAL A 27 -11.90 2.75 13.16
CA VAL A 27 -10.76 1.86 13.42
C VAL A 27 -9.83 2.48 14.44
N GLN A 28 -9.39 1.69 15.42
CA GLN A 28 -8.38 2.14 16.37
C GLN A 28 -6.99 2.10 15.72
N VAL A 29 -6.33 3.25 15.59
CA VAL A 29 -5.00 3.35 14.96
C VAL A 29 -3.92 3.54 16.04
N GLY A 30 -3.67 2.49 16.82
CA GLY A 30 -2.62 2.50 17.86
C GLY A 30 -2.72 3.72 18.79
N ARG A 31 -1.60 4.44 18.99
CA ARG A 31 -1.56 5.66 19.82
C ARG A 31 -2.27 6.87 19.21
N LEU A 32 -2.65 6.80 17.94
CA LEU A 32 -3.35 7.89 17.24
C LEU A 32 -4.85 7.93 17.58
N SER A 33 -5.33 6.98 18.39
CA SER A 33 -6.73 6.81 18.79
C SER A 33 -7.66 6.44 17.63
N ASP A 34 -8.96 6.58 17.82
CA ASP A 34 -9.99 6.13 16.89
C ASP A 34 -10.06 7.03 15.67
N LEU A 35 -10.02 6.43 14.48
CA LEU A 35 -10.13 7.11 13.20
C LEU A 35 -11.41 6.66 12.50
N LEU A 36 -12.26 7.63 12.15
CA LEU A 36 -13.43 7.40 11.31
C LEU A 36 -13.02 7.32 9.84
N LEU A 37 -13.15 6.14 9.24
CA LEU A 37 -13.00 5.94 7.80
C LEU A 37 -14.38 6.03 7.14
N LYS A 38 -14.60 7.13 6.41
CA LYS A 38 -15.79 7.31 5.58
C LYS A 38 -15.83 6.31 4.42
N THR A 39 -17.01 6.13 3.83
CA THR A 39 -17.13 5.38 2.57
C THR A 39 -16.35 6.08 1.44
N GLY A 40 -15.74 5.30 0.55
CA GLY A 40 -15.03 5.83 -0.62
C GLY A 40 -13.67 5.18 -0.90
N TRP A 41 -12.89 5.84 -1.76
CA TRP A 41 -11.59 5.36 -2.22
C TRP A 41 -10.44 5.96 -1.42
N TYR A 42 -9.52 5.09 -1.01
CA TYR A 42 -8.30 5.44 -0.29
C TYR A 42 -7.09 5.06 -1.14
N LEU A 43 -6.22 6.04 -1.36
CA LEU A 43 -4.99 5.86 -2.12
C LEU A 43 -3.80 6.05 -1.18
N TYR A 44 -3.02 4.99 -0.99
CA TYR A 44 -1.76 5.09 -0.27
C TYR A 44 -0.61 5.18 -1.27
N VAL A 45 0.04 6.36 -1.27
CA VAL A 45 1.17 6.65 -2.15
C VAL A 45 2.47 6.41 -1.38
N GLY A 46 3.27 5.46 -1.85
CA GLY A 46 4.57 5.12 -1.27
C GLY A 46 5.68 5.19 -2.31
N SER A 47 6.86 5.66 -1.90
CA SER A 47 8.03 5.65 -2.78
C SER A 47 8.68 4.27 -2.79
N ALA A 48 9.19 3.80 -3.93
CA ALA A 48 9.89 2.54 -4.11
C ALA A 48 11.39 2.73 -4.44
N PHE A 49 12.01 3.82 -3.96
CA PHE A 49 13.41 4.17 -4.26
C PHE A 49 14.48 3.44 -3.42
N GLY A 50 14.08 2.56 -2.50
CA GLY A 50 15.02 1.80 -1.66
C GLY A 50 15.64 0.58 -2.38
N PRO A 51 16.72 -0.02 -1.85
CA PRO A 51 17.32 -1.21 -2.43
C PRO A 51 16.30 -2.34 -2.61
N GLY A 52 16.22 -2.90 -3.82
CA GLY A 52 15.26 -3.93 -4.22
C GLY A 52 13.93 -3.42 -4.81
N GLY A 53 13.74 -2.10 -4.93
CA GLY A 53 12.67 -1.49 -5.71
C GLY A 53 11.24 -1.87 -5.27
N LEU A 54 10.31 -1.80 -6.22
CA LEU A 54 8.90 -2.16 -6.01
C LEU A 54 8.71 -3.62 -5.54
N MET A 55 9.47 -4.55 -6.11
CA MET A 55 9.35 -5.98 -5.77
C MET A 55 9.71 -6.29 -4.32
N ALA A 56 10.74 -5.63 -3.76
CA ALA A 56 11.07 -5.78 -2.35
C ALA A 56 9.93 -5.29 -1.44
N ARG A 57 9.27 -4.18 -1.82
CA ARG A 57 8.11 -3.67 -1.08
C ARG A 57 6.90 -4.58 -1.21
N LEU A 58 6.59 -5.10 -2.39
CA LEU A 58 5.48 -6.04 -2.59
C LEU A 58 5.71 -7.33 -1.79
N LYS A 59 6.92 -7.90 -1.85
CA LYS A 59 7.29 -9.07 -1.03
C LYS A 59 7.11 -8.79 0.47
N ARG A 60 7.50 -7.60 0.95
CA ARG A 60 7.28 -7.23 2.36
C ARG A 60 5.79 -7.10 2.72
N HIS A 61 4.97 -6.51 1.86
CA HIS A 61 3.54 -6.33 2.12
C HIS A 61 2.77 -7.65 2.07
N LEU A 62 3.14 -8.55 1.14
CA LEU A 62 2.51 -9.85 0.92
C LEU A 62 2.97 -10.94 1.91
N ARG A 63 3.97 -10.66 2.76
CA ARG A 63 4.37 -11.59 3.84
C ARG A 63 3.21 -11.75 4.82
N LYS A 64 2.66 -12.97 4.88
CA LYS A 64 1.60 -13.39 5.81
C LYS A 64 2.02 -13.26 7.28
N GLN A 65 3.30 -13.48 7.59
CA GLN A 65 3.86 -13.24 8.92
C GLN A 65 4.66 -11.93 8.92
N LYS A 66 4.09 -10.90 9.55
CA LYS A 66 4.77 -9.64 9.82
C LYS A 66 5.31 -9.67 11.25
N ARG A 67 6.61 -9.36 11.40
CA ARG A 67 7.20 -9.15 12.72
C ARG A 67 6.49 -7.93 13.32
N ARG A 68 5.76 -8.11 14.42
CA ARG A 68 5.23 -6.99 15.21
C ARG A 68 6.43 -6.29 15.85
N HIS A 69 6.43 -4.96 15.81
CA HIS A 69 7.46 -4.12 16.39
C HIS A 69 6.84 -3.22 17.45
#